data_AF-A0A069DP03-F1
#
_entry.id   AF-A0A069DP03-F1
#
_cell.length_a   1.000
_cell.length_b   1.000
_cell.length_c   1.000
_cell.angle_alpha   90.00
_cell.angle_beta   90.00
_cell.angle_gamma   90.00
#
_symmetry.space_group_name_H-M   'P 1'
#
loop_
_entity.id
_entity.type
_entity.pdbx_description
1 polymer ?
#
loop_
_entity_poly.entity_id
_entity_poly.type
_entity_poly.pdbx_seq_one_letter_code
_entity_poly.pdbx_strand_id
1 'polypeptide(L)'
;MAHVTKHPTHPKYRMKVGTMPDFSGENDVDGEQPFGVVDGVNKIFVLANNPIKNSYKVFRDGMRLRRGADYDYVVNGKEITFTEPPPKNSTILVDYKLQVATS
;
A
#
# COMPACT_ATOMS: atom_id res chain seq x y z
N MET A 1 -19.46 54.59 27.87
CA MET A 1 -18.95 53.85 26.69
C MET A 1 -17.87 52.88 27.15
N ALA A 2 -18.20 51.60 27.34
CA ALA A 2 -17.26 50.61 27.85
C ALA A 2 -16.36 50.12 26.69
N HIS A 3 -15.04 50.27 26.84
CA HIS A 3 -14.08 49.73 25.89
C HIS A 3 -13.91 48.23 26.13
N VAL A 4 -14.37 47.41 25.19
CA VAL A 4 -14.15 45.97 25.21
C VAL A 4 -12.78 45.70 24.57
N THR A 5 -11.77 45.44 25.38
CA THR A 5 -10.47 44.95 24.89
C THR A 5 -10.50 43.43 24.84
N LYS A 6 -10.18 42.86 23.67
CA LYS A 6 -10.10 41.41 23.48
C LYS A 6 -8.87 40.88 24.22
N HIS A 7 -9.06 39.86 25.05
CA HIS A 7 -7.96 39.19 25.76
C HIS A 7 -7.00 38.55 24.74
N PRO A 8 -5.67 38.74 24.85
CA PRO A 8 -4.70 38.38 23.80
C PRO A 8 -4.56 36.87 23.51
N THR A 9 -5.30 36.00 24.21
CA THR A 9 -5.09 34.55 24.24
C THR A 9 -6.34 33.69 24.00
N HIS A 10 -7.45 34.22 23.48
CA HIS A 10 -8.64 33.40 23.23
C HIS A 10 -9.21 33.49 21.79
N PRO A 11 -9.49 32.34 21.13
CA PRO A 11 -8.76 31.08 21.18
C PRO A 11 -7.88 30.99 19.94
N LYS A 12 -6.61 30.63 20.11
CA LYS A 12 -5.88 29.97 19.03
C LYS A 12 -6.63 28.66 18.79
N TYR A 13 -7.62 28.68 17.88
CA TYR A 13 -8.00 27.46 17.20
C TYR A 13 -6.70 26.86 16.76
N ARG A 14 -6.45 25.61 17.16
CA ARG A 14 -5.31 24.87 16.65
C ARG A 14 -5.51 24.82 15.15
N MET A 15 -4.99 25.81 14.41
CA MET A 15 -4.62 25.65 13.02
C MET A 15 -3.85 24.35 13.06
N LYS A 16 -4.38 23.31 12.43
CA LYS A 16 -3.69 22.04 12.33
C LYS A 16 -2.50 22.34 11.43
N VAL A 17 -1.42 22.86 12.01
CA VAL A 17 -0.12 23.07 11.37
C VAL A 17 0.49 21.69 11.28
N GLY A 18 -0.04 20.95 10.33
CA GLY A 18 0.43 19.67 9.87
C GLY A 18 -0.15 19.58 8.47
N THR A 19 0.73 19.35 7.49
CA THR A 19 0.32 18.80 6.20
C THR A 19 -0.74 17.75 6.50
N MET A 20 -1.99 18.00 6.09
CA MET A 20 -3.02 16.99 6.25
C MET A 20 -2.47 15.77 5.52
N PRO A 21 -2.29 14.61 6.19
CA PRO A 21 -1.93 13.41 5.47
C PRO A 21 -3.02 13.24 4.41
N ASP A 22 -2.56 13.21 3.18
CA ASP A 22 -3.28 12.99 1.95
C ASP A 22 -4.39 11.95 2.15
N PHE A 23 -5.63 12.42 2.31
CA PHE A 23 -6.81 11.57 2.43
C PHE A 23 -7.34 11.16 1.04
N SER A 24 -6.66 11.54 -0.05
CA SER A 24 -7.17 11.39 -1.41
C SER A 24 -7.26 9.94 -1.90
N GLY A 25 -6.71 8.96 -1.17
CA GLY A 25 -6.61 7.58 -1.67
C GLY A 25 -5.75 7.48 -2.92
N GLU A 26 -5.08 8.57 -3.32
CA GLU A 26 -4.21 8.67 -4.49
C GLU A 26 -3.02 7.71 -4.41
N ASN A 27 -2.68 7.31 -3.19
CA ASN A 27 -1.62 6.36 -2.90
C ASN A 27 -2.12 4.96 -2.62
N ASP A 28 -3.38 4.63 -2.91
CA ASP A 28 -3.91 3.28 -2.82
C ASP A 28 -4.02 2.68 -4.24
N VAL A 29 -3.43 1.51 -4.44
CA VAL A 29 -3.51 0.73 -5.68
C VAL A 29 -4.23 -0.56 -5.35
N ASP A 30 -5.35 -0.79 -6.03
CA ASP A 30 -6.19 -1.97 -5.88
C ASP A 30 -6.20 -2.78 -7.19
N GLY A 31 -6.13 -4.11 -7.07
CA GLY A 31 -6.27 -5.01 -8.20
C GLY A 31 -5.12 -4.96 -9.22
N GLU A 32 -3.91 -4.59 -8.82
CA GLU A 32 -2.77 -4.61 -9.73
C GLU A 32 -2.40 -6.06 -10.09
N GLN A 33 -2.24 -6.33 -11.39
CA GLN A 33 -1.69 -7.58 -11.88
C GLN A 33 -0.16 -7.45 -12.01
N PRO A 34 0.63 -8.21 -11.25
CA PRO A 34 2.08 -8.14 -11.33
C PRO A 34 2.59 -8.76 -12.63
N PHE A 35 3.73 -8.28 -13.11
CA PHE A 35 4.40 -8.83 -14.28
C PHE A 35 5.09 -10.15 -13.93
N GLY A 36 4.85 -11.17 -14.74
CA GLY A 36 5.47 -12.47 -14.62
C GLY A 36 4.64 -13.52 -15.33
N VAL A 37 5.30 -14.54 -15.90
CA VAL A 37 4.60 -15.63 -16.57
C VAL A 37 4.08 -16.62 -15.53
N VAL A 38 2.79 -16.95 -15.59
CA VAL A 38 2.13 -17.88 -14.65
C VAL A 38 2.11 -19.29 -15.27
N ASP A 39 3.27 -19.93 -15.32
CA ASP A 39 3.45 -21.25 -15.96
C ASP A 39 3.35 -22.45 -15.01
N GLY A 40 3.11 -22.24 -13.71
CA GLY A 40 3.18 -23.32 -12.72
C GLY A 40 4.59 -23.60 -12.18
N VAL A 41 5.60 -22.90 -12.68
CA VAL A 41 7.02 -23.05 -12.27
C VAL A 41 7.59 -21.73 -11.76
N ASN A 42 7.21 -20.61 -12.38
CA ASN A 42 7.74 -19.31 -12.00
C ASN A 42 7.20 -18.88 -10.63
N LYS A 43 8.11 -18.47 -9.76
CA LYS A 43 7.81 -18.03 -8.39
C LYS A 43 7.97 -16.53 -8.20
N ILE A 44 8.59 -15.85 -9.16
CA ILE A 44 9.00 -14.46 -9.04
C ILE A 44 8.09 -13.61 -9.92
N PHE A 45 7.49 -12.60 -9.31
CA PHE A 45 6.60 -11.65 -9.94
C PHE A 45 6.99 -10.24 -9.54
N VAL A 46 6.84 -9.28 -10.44
CA VAL A 46 7.30 -7.90 -10.24
C VAL A 46 6.12 -6.94 -10.34
N LEU A 47 5.94 -6.12 -9.32
CA LEU A 47 4.97 -5.02 -9.31
C LEU A 47 5.47 -3.85 -10.18
N ALA A 48 4.53 -3.11 -10.75
CA ALA A 48 4.79 -1.91 -11.54
C ALA A 48 5.37 -0.80 -10.67
N ASN A 49 4.81 -0.61 -9.46
CA ASN A 49 5.26 0.43 -8.54
C ASN A 49 5.87 -0.14 -7.25
N ASN A 50 6.44 0.75 -6.45
CA ASN A 50 7.05 0.37 -5.18
C ASN A 50 6.02 0.48 -4.03
N PRO A 51 5.61 -0.65 -3.42
CA PRO A 51 4.68 -0.62 -2.30
C PRO A 51 5.35 -0.14 -1.01
N ILE A 52 4.58 0.52 -0.14
CA ILE A 52 4.94 0.76 1.25
C ILE A 52 5.07 -0.60 1.95
N LYS A 53 6.15 -0.78 2.73
CA LYS A 53 6.35 -1.98 3.55
C LYS A 53 5.10 -2.31 4.36
N ASN A 54 4.73 -3.59 4.37
CA ASN A 54 3.59 -4.14 5.13
C ASN A 54 2.20 -3.71 4.68
N SER A 55 2.06 -2.92 3.61
CA SER A 55 0.75 -2.48 3.10
C SER A 55 0.13 -3.43 2.07
N TYR A 56 0.93 -4.33 1.52
CA TYR A 56 0.55 -5.21 0.42
C TYR A 56 -0.34 -6.40 0.86
N LYS A 57 -1.29 -6.75 0.00
CA LYS A 57 -2.15 -7.93 0.10
C LYS A 57 -2.16 -8.62 -1.25
N VAL A 58 -1.79 -9.89 -1.30
CA VAL A 58 -1.76 -10.68 -2.53
C VAL A 58 -2.95 -11.63 -2.54
N PHE A 59 -3.60 -11.72 -3.68
CA PHE A 59 -4.72 -12.61 -3.96
C PHE A 59 -4.38 -13.49 -5.15
N ARG A 60 -4.66 -14.79 -5.02
CA ARG A 60 -4.54 -15.78 -6.10
C ARG A 60 -5.91 -16.39 -6.34
N ASP A 61 -6.45 -16.25 -7.53
CA ASP A 61 -7.78 -16.75 -7.93
C ASP A 61 -8.89 -16.33 -6.95
N GLY A 62 -8.79 -15.10 -6.41
CA GLY A 62 -9.70 -14.56 -5.41
C GLY A 62 -9.42 -15.01 -3.96
N MET A 63 -8.49 -15.95 -3.73
CA MET A 63 -8.06 -16.34 -2.39
C MET A 63 -6.95 -15.42 -1.88
N ARG A 64 -7.16 -14.82 -0.71
CA ARG A 64 -6.12 -14.03 -0.04
C ARG A 64 -5.02 -14.93 0.51
N LEU A 65 -3.78 -14.64 0.16
CA LEU A 65 -2.61 -15.37 0.62
C LEU A 65 -2.02 -14.75 1.89
N ARG A 66 -1.27 -15.57 2.64
CA ARG A 66 -0.59 -15.18 3.87
C ARG A 66 0.87 -14.84 3.60
N ARG A 67 1.27 -13.66 4.06
CA ARG A 67 2.64 -13.15 3.97
C ARG A 67 3.60 -13.89 4.91
N GLY A 68 4.80 -14.18 4.42
CA GLY A 68 5.94 -14.73 5.15
C GLY A 68 6.57 -15.91 4.40
N ALA A 69 7.87 -16.13 4.63
CA ALA A 69 8.63 -17.20 3.98
C ALA A 69 8.16 -18.60 4.39
N ASP A 70 7.60 -18.73 5.60
CA ASP A 70 7.02 -19.99 6.12
C ASP A 70 5.53 -20.15 5.73
N TYR A 71 4.98 -19.19 4.98
CA TYR A 71 3.59 -19.20 4.52
C TYR A 71 3.58 -19.25 2.98
N ASP A 72 2.93 -18.28 2.32
CA ASP A 72 2.66 -18.38 0.88
C ASP A 72 3.60 -17.50 0.02
N TYR A 73 4.00 -16.32 0.53
CA TYR A 73 4.81 -15.38 -0.25
C TYR A 73 5.59 -14.37 0.58
N VAL A 74 6.69 -13.87 0.01
CA VAL A 74 7.52 -12.78 0.54
C VAL A 74 7.52 -11.64 -0.47
N VAL A 75 7.49 -10.39 0.01
CA VAL A 75 7.61 -9.21 -0.85
C VAL A 75 8.82 -8.39 -0.42
N ASN A 76 9.72 -8.16 -1.38
CA ASN A 76 10.94 -7.39 -1.23
C ASN A 76 10.93 -6.21 -2.21
N GLY A 77 10.53 -5.04 -1.71
CA GLY A 77 10.30 -3.87 -2.57
C GLY A 77 9.16 -4.15 -3.55
N LYS A 78 9.45 -4.14 -4.85
CA LYS A 78 8.50 -4.47 -5.91
C LYS A 78 8.45 -5.96 -6.29
N GLU A 79 9.36 -6.79 -5.78
CA GLU A 79 9.43 -8.20 -6.15
C GLU A 79 8.63 -9.06 -5.15
N ILE A 80 7.76 -9.90 -5.67
CA ILE A 80 6.98 -10.90 -4.95
C ILE A 80 7.57 -12.26 -5.27
N THR A 81 8.00 -12.97 -4.23
CA THR A 81 8.52 -14.33 -4.32
C THR A 81 7.54 -15.26 -3.62
N PHE A 82 6.89 -16.15 -4.37
CA PHE A 82 6.05 -17.20 -3.80
C PHE A 82 6.90 -18.37 -3.28
N THR A 83 6.46 -18.99 -2.20
CA THR A 83 7.08 -20.21 -1.67
C THR A 83 6.78 -21.40 -2.59
N GLU A 84 5.51 -21.53 -2.97
CA GLU A 84 5.00 -22.46 -3.97
C GLU A 84 4.59 -21.73 -5.25
N PRO A 85 4.96 -22.25 -6.44
CA PRO A 85 4.61 -21.58 -7.68
C PRO A 85 3.08 -21.62 -7.87
N PRO A 86 2.45 -20.51 -8.26
CA PRO A 86 1.02 -20.50 -8.55
C PRO A 86 0.72 -21.42 -9.73
N PRO A 87 -0.41 -22.17 -9.71
CA PRO A 87 -0.83 -23.04 -10.82
C PRO A 87 -0.85 -22.33 -12.16
N LYS A 88 -0.68 -23.07 -13.27
CA LYS A 88 -0.73 -22.48 -14.61
C LYS A 88 -2.07 -21.75 -14.83
N ASN A 89 -2.00 -20.56 -15.44
CA ASN A 89 -3.15 -19.69 -15.73
C ASN A 89 -3.87 -19.12 -14.49
N SER A 90 -3.25 -19.14 -13.29
CA SER A 90 -3.81 -18.47 -12.11
C SER A 90 -3.84 -16.95 -12.32
N THR A 91 -4.86 -16.29 -11.78
CA THR A 91 -4.92 -14.82 -11.74
C THR A 91 -4.34 -14.34 -10.42
N ILE A 92 -3.34 -13.46 -10.48
CA ILE A 92 -2.70 -12.86 -9.30
C ILE A 92 -3.07 -11.38 -9.28
N LEU A 93 -3.66 -10.94 -8.17
CA LEU A 93 -4.00 -9.54 -7.92
C LEU A 93 -3.31 -9.08 -6.64
N VAL A 94 -2.90 -7.82 -6.62
CA VAL A 94 -2.21 -7.24 -5.47
C VAL A 94 -2.80 -5.87 -5.18
N ASP A 95 -3.17 -5.69 -3.91
CA ASP A 95 -3.58 -4.40 -3.37
C ASP A 95 -2.48 -3.87 -2.46
N TYR A 96 -2.09 -2.61 -2.59
CA TYR A 96 -1.04 -2.02 -1.75
C TYR A 96 -1.13 -0.50 -1.72
N LYS A 97 -0.40 0.10 -0.78
CA LYS A 97 -0.23 1.56 -0.73
C LYS A 97 1.08 1.96 -1.40
N LEU A 98 1.04 2.92 -2.32
CA LEU A 98 2.21 3.50 -2.98
C LEU A 98 3.07 4.25 -1.98
N GLN A 99 4.39 4.12 -2.13
CA GLN A 99 5.31 4.96 -1.38
C GLN A 99 5.29 6.38 -1.93
N VAL A 100 4.71 7.31 -1.17
CA VAL A 100 4.79 8.74 -1.48
C VAL A 100 6.24 9.19 -1.43
N ALA A 101 6.75 9.70 -2.54
CA ALA A 101 8.03 10.38 -2.56
C ALA A 101 7.86 11.72 -1.83
N THR A 102 8.23 11.78 -0.56
CA THR A 102 8.32 13.05 0.18
C THR A 102 9.44 13.87 -0.44
N SER A 103 9.11 14.95 -1.16
CA SER A 103 10.05 15.97 -1.63
C SER A 103 10.50 16.90 -0.51
#